data_AF-A0A950AY84-F1
#
_entry.id   AF-A0A950AY84-F1
#
_cell.length_a   1.000
_cell.length_b   1.000
_cell.length_c   1.000
_cell.angle_alpha   90.00
_cell.angle_beta   90.00
_cell.angle_gamma   90.00
#
_symmetry.space_group_name_H-M   'P 1'
#
loop_
_entity.id
_entity.type
_entity.pdbx_description
1 polymer ?
#
loop_
_entity_poly.entity_id
_entity_poly.type
_entity_poly.pdbx_seq_one_letter_code
_entity_poly.pdbx_strand_id
1 'polypeptide(L)'
;MPEPCPLPVAPDRAQRWFWAGAVAVGVVAVAAFSHDLAAEVHFVDESAYLSQTYFADLFFKGESQNPAWLDYPAYDLPPLPKYMIGLALRGGGFRRPSPWAARAWYADTSSRFDPPGALVLARWPSVIFGALGCLAIFGLGTLAGDRRVGALAALLVIVNPLYRLHARRAMSDVPAEALILCSAWGTLWAWRRRLAGNSGPMPWVVSAVVGVCAGLAALAKLNGALAMIIVLAWTLLTLVLPRIAIGRKLAVMAMAAIAGTGSLITFVALNPFLTARPRRPLDPPLAMIAKMSVARRMRLLVEHRMAVSRGQKVLFPNDALKTPLEKLKVLVVQGFGRFGPFGPRHSDSTRRYDAAQDWGAPVWIACVIAGVPWWLSRGKRQVASGEPPTAWAILVKSFAALAVVTAYLPLAWDRYFLSIQPGSALLAAGATVAAADSLIRARPRRGPIPTAGAPPCKC
;
A
#
# COMPACT_ATOMS: atom_id res chain seq x y z
N MET A 1 -7.38 38.89 40.04
CA MET A 1 -6.28 39.06 39.08
C MET A 1 -6.71 38.41 37.77
N PRO A 2 -6.63 39.09 36.61
CA PRO A 2 -6.97 38.48 35.33
C PRO A 2 -6.02 37.30 35.03
N GLU A 3 -6.57 36.19 34.54
CA GLU A 3 -5.76 35.06 34.08
C GLU A 3 -4.78 35.54 33.00
N PRO A 4 -3.48 35.21 33.10
CA PRO A 4 -2.50 35.60 32.10
C PRO A 4 -2.91 35.05 30.74
N CYS A 5 -3.00 35.94 29.75
CA CYS A 5 -3.31 35.61 28.37
C CYS A 5 -2.33 34.51 27.92
N PRO A 6 -2.81 33.32 27.51
CA PRO A 6 -1.93 32.23 27.12
C PRO A 6 -1.10 32.67 25.92
N LEU A 7 0.22 32.75 26.11
CA LEU A 7 1.15 33.09 25.04
C LEU A 7 0.96 32.11 23.87
N PRO A 8 1.03 32.60 22.61
CA PRO A 8 0.90 31.73 21.45
C PRO A 8 1.97 30.63 21.50
N VAL A 9 1.51 29.39 21.56
CA VAL A 9 2.39 28.21 21.56
C VAL A 9 3.10 28.18 20.21
N ALA A 10 4.38 28.53 20.20
CA ALA A 10 5.20 28.44 18.99
C ALA A 10 5.06 27.04 18.39
N PRO A 11 4.91 26.89 17.05
CA PRO A 11 4.76 25.59 16.43
C PRO A 11 5.92 24.68 16.85
N ASP A 12 5.57 23.54 17.41
CA ASP A 12 6.51 22.57 17.97
C ASP A 12 7.58 22.25 16.91
N ARG A 13 8.86 22.45 17.26
CA ARG A 13 10.00 22.15 16.39
C ARG A 13 9.90 20.74 15.80
N ALA A 14 9.33 19.79 16.54
CA ALA A 14 9.09 18.42 16.07
C ALA A 14 8.22 18.36 14.79
N GLN A 15 7.19 19.21 14.69
CA GLN A 15 6.28 19.22 13.55
C GLN A 15 6.99 19.74 12.28
N ARG A 16 7.85 20.75 12.39
CA ARG A 16 8.64 21.27 11.26
C ARG A 16 9.55 20.18 10.69
N TRP A 17 10.24 19.44 11.55
CA TRP A 17 11.12 18.35 11.12
C TRP A 17 10.37 17.17 10.49
N PHE A 18 9.15 16.89 10.94
CA PHE A 18 8.30 15.88 10.31
C PHE A 18 8.01 16.24 8.85
N TRP A 19 7.55 17.47 8.60
CA TRP A 19 7.23 17.93 7.25
C TRP A 19 8.45 18.00 6.34
N ALA A 20 9.59 18.47 6.84
CA ALA A 20 10.84 18.45 6.10
C ALA A 20 11.25 17.03 5.70
N GLY A 21 11.13 16.07 6.63
CA GLY A 21 11.39 14.65 6.34
C GLY A 21 10.43 14.08 5.31
N ALA A 22 9.12 14.37 5.43
CA ALA A 22 8.11 13.92 4.48
C ALA A 22 8.40 14.48 3.07
N VAL A 23 8.68 15.78 2.94
CA VAL A 23 9.03 16.39 1.64
C VAL A 23 10.27 15.72 1.05
N ALA A 24 11.32 15.51 1.84
CA ALA A 24 12.52 14.84 1.39
C ALA A 24 12.24 13.40 0.89
N VAL A 25 11.48 12.60 1.65
CA VAL A 25 11.08 11.25 1.22
C VAL A 25 10.29 11.29 -0.09
N GLY A 26 9.33 12.21 -0.21
CA GLY A 26 8.50 12.34 -1.42
C GLY A 26 9.33 12.68 -2.65
N VAL A 27 10.22 13.67 -2.54
CA VAL A 27 11.12 14.09 -3.64
C VAL A 27 12.05 12.96 -4.04
N VAL A 28 12.70 12.29 -3.08
CA VAL A 28 13.62 11.18 -3.36
C VAL A 28 12.88 10.01 -4.01
N ALA A 29 11.67 9.67 -3.56
CA ALA A 29 10.89 8.60 -4.14
C ALA A 29 10.45 8.91 -5.58
N VAL A 30 9.94 10.13 -5.85
CA VAL A 30 9.58 10.56 -7.21
C VAL A 30 10.81 10.51 -8.12
N ALA A 31 11.94 11.05 -7.68
CA ALA A 31 13.18 11.03 -8.45
C ALA A 31 13.63 9.58 -8.76
N ALA A 32 13.64 8.70 -7.75
CA ALA A 32 14.05 7.30 -7.91
C ALA A 32 13.14 6.51 -8.86
N PHE A 33 11.83 6.73 -8.79
CA PHE A 33 10.86 6.01 -9.62
C PHE A 33 10.72 6.61 -11.02
N SER A 34 10.91 7.92 -11.21
CA SER A 34 10.86 8.56 -12.54
C SER A 34 12.17 8.47 -13.32
N HIS A 35 13.30 8.20 -12.67
CA HIS A 35 14.61 8.14 -13.33
C HIS A 35 14.64 7.10 -14.46
N ASP A 36 14.87 7.53 -15.70
CA ASP A 36 14.92 6.65 -16.87
C ASP A 36 13.62 5.86 -17.12
N LEU A 37 12.45 6.47 -16.84
CA LEU A 37 11.14 5.81 -16.99
C LEU A 37 10.84 5.38 -18.44
N ALA A 38 11.44 6.06 -19.42
CA ALA A 38 11.28 5.76 -20.84
C ALA A 38 11.98 4.45 -21.26
N ALA A 39 13.11 4.10 -20.64
CA ALA A 39 13.82 2.86 -20.93
C ALA A 39 13.24 1.63 -20.23
N GLU A 40 12.24 1.79 -19.36
CA GLU A 40 11.61 0.67 -18.68
C GLU A 40 10.94 -0.26 -19.70
N VAL A 41 11.34 -1.54 -19.70
CA VAL A 41 10.88 -2.53 -20.67
C VAL A 41 9.37 -2.67 -20.60
N HIS A 42 8.73 -2.65 -21.78
CA HIS A 42 7.30 -2.85 -21.90
C HIS A 42 6.87 -4.18 -21.25
N PHE A 43 5.81 -4.12 -20.45
CA PHE A 43 5.19 -5.30 -19.86
C PHE A 43 3.78 -5.51 -20.43
N VAL A 44 3.41 -6.77 -20.71
CA VAL A 44 2.17 -7.13 -21.42
C VAL A 44 0.91 -6.57 -20.76
N ASP A 45 0.85 -6.54 -19.42
CA ASP A 45 -0.31 -6.02 -18.70
C ASP A 45 -0.44 -4.49 -18.81
N GLU A 46 0.63 -3.75 -19.14
CA GLU A 46 0.52 -2.31 -19.41
C GLU A 46 -0.37 -2.08 -20.65
N SER A 47 -0.22 -2.89 -21.70
CA SER A 47 -1.10 -2.83 -22.87
C SER A 47 -2.55 -3.18 -22.53
N ALA A 48 -2.78 -4.09 -21.57
CA ALA A 48 -4.11 -4.38 -21.06
C ALA A 48 -4.77 -3.15 -20.44
N TYR A 49 -4.05 -2.39 -19.60
CA TYR A 49 -4.58 -1.17 -19.02
C TYR A 49 -4.73 -0.05 -20.04
N LEU A 50 -3.72 0.19 -20.89
CA LEU A 50 -3.76 1.24 -21.91
C LEU A 50 -4.96 1.05 -22.86
N SER A 51 -5.15 -0.16 -23.38
CA SER A 51 -6.25 -0.49 -24.30
C SER A 51 -7.65 -0.30 -23.70
N GLN A 52 -7.75 -0.24 -22.37
CA GLN A 52 -9.00 -0.06 -21.63
C GLN A 52 -9.21 1.36 -21.10
N THR A 53 -8.33 2.32 -21.42
CA THR A 53 -8.45 3.71 -20.93
C THR A 53 -9.65 4.48 -21.47
N TYR A 54 -10.37 3.95 -22.46
CA TYR A 54 -11.66 4.49 -22.90
C TYR A 54 -12.71 4.52 -21.79
N PHE A 55 -12.61 3.66 -20.78
CA PHE A 55 -13.47 3.72 -19.59
C PHE A 55 -13.31 5.02 -18.81
N ALA A 56 -12.14 5.67 -18.86
CA ALA A 56 -11.96 6.99 -18.28
C ALA A 56 -12.85 8.02 -18.98
N ASP A 57 -12.92 7.99 -20.33
CA ASP A 57 -13.79 8.89 -21.09
C ASP A 57 -15.26 8.67 -20.75
N LEU A 58 -15.70 7.41 -20.68
CA LEU A 58 -17.08 7.08 -20.28
C LEU A 58 -17.40 7.62 -18.88
N PHE A 59 -16.48 7.45 -17.93
CA PHE A 59 -16.66 7.92 -16.56
C PHE A 59 -16.73 9.46 -16.50
N PHE A 60 -15.77 10.17 -17.09
CA PHE A 60 -15.70 11.63 -17.05
C PHE A 60 -16.77 12.34 -17.89
N LYS A 61 -17.36 11.67 -18.89
CA LYS A 61 -18.52 12.17 -19.63
C LYS A 61 -19.85 11.90 -18.93
N GLY A 62 -19.85 11.21 -17.79
CA GLY A 62 -21.08 10.83 -17.09
C GLY A 62 -21.85 9.70 -17.77
N GLU A 63 -21.24 8.96 -18.69
CA GLU A 63 -21.86 7.84 -19.41
C GLU A 63 -21.89 6.55 -18.58
N SER A 64 -22.38 6.63 -17.34
CA SER A 64 -22.47 5.51 -16.38
C SER A 64 -23.40 4.38 -16.85
N GLN A 65 -24.28 4.65 -17.81
CA GLN A 65 -25.25 3.70 -18.38
C GLN A 65 -24.80 3.10 -19.72
N ASN A 66 -23.56 3.36 -20.16
CA ASN A 66 -23.02 2.79 -21.39
C ASN A 66 -22.86 1.26 -21.24
N PRO A 67 -23.32 0.42 -22.20
CA PRO A 67 -23.18 -1.04 -22.09
C PRO A 67 -21.77 -1.58 -22.02
N ALA A 68 -20.77 -0.80 -22.44
CA ALA A 68 -19.38 -1.20 -22.27
C ALA A 68 -19.04 -1.50 -20.80
N TRP A 69 -19.75 -0.88 -19.84
CA TRP A 69 -19.60 -1.19 -18.41
C TRP A 69 -20.06 -2.58 -18.01
N LEU A 70 -20.77 -3.31 -18.87
CA LEU A 70 -21.21 -4.69 -18.63
C LEU A 70 -20.36 -5.72 -19.38
N ASP A 71 -19.47 -5.27 -20.28
CA ASP A 71 -18.60 -6.12 -21.08
C ASP A 71 -17.43 -6.67 -20.25
N TYR A 72 -16.81 -7.76 -20.70
CA TYR A 72 -15.71 -8.45 -20.01
C TYR A 72 -14.58 -7.52 -19.53
N PRO A 73 -14.06 -6.58 -20.36
CA PRO A 73 -13.01 -5.68 -19.92
C PRO A 73 -13.41 -4.82 -18.71
N ALA A 74 -14.69 -4.50 -18.52
CA ALA A 74 -15.14 -3.66 -17.41
C ALA A 74 -14.93 -4.31 -16.03
N TYR A 75 -15.12 -5.63 -15.94
CA TYR A 75 -15.08 -6.37 -14.69
C TYR A 75 -13.86 -7.27 -14.52
N ASP A 76 -13.09 -7.52 -15.57
CA ASP A 76 -11.83 -8.27 -15.47
C ASP A 76 -10.73 -7.45 -14.75
N LEU A 77 -10.49 -6.23 -15.22
CA LEU A 77 -9.57 -5.29 -14.58
C LEU A 77 -10.35 -4.22 -13.81
N PRO A 78 -9.96 -3.89 -12.56
CA PRO A 78 -10.61 -2.84 -11.79
C PRO A 78 -10.47 -1.46 -12.45
N PRO A 79 -11.40 -0.53 -12.19
CA PRO A 79 -11.54 0.68 -13.00
C PRO A 79 -10.55 1.80 -12.65
N LEU A 80 -10.10 1.92 -11.39
CA LEU A 80 -9.29 3.08 -10.96
C LEU A 80 -7.99 3.28 -11.78
N PRO A 81 -7.19 2.24 -12.08
CA PRO A 81 -5.98 2.40 -12.91
C PRO A 81 -6.33 2.90 -14.31
N LYS A 82 -7.44 2.45 -14.89
CA LYS A 82 -7.92 2.90 -16.20
C LYS A 82 -8.25 4.39 -16.19
N TYR A 83 -8.85 4.88 -15.10
CA TYR A 83 -9.17 6.30 -14.93
C TYR A 83 -7.92 7.16 -14.81
N MET A 84 -6.97 6.74 -13.98
CA MET A 84 -5.75 7.51 -13.74
C MET A 84 -4.86 7.54 -14.99
N ILE A 85 -4.70 6.40 -15.67
CA ILE A 85 -3.94 6.33 -16.92
C ILE A 85 -4.67 7.13 -18.00
N GLY A 86 -5.99 6.99 -18.14
CA GLY A 86 -6.77 7.75 -19.11
C GLY A 86 -6.71 9.26 -18.88
N LEU A 87 -6.70 9.71 -17.61
CA LEU A 87 -6.52 11.11 -17.25
C LEU A 87 -5.11 11.61 -17.60
N ALA A 88 -4.08 10.82 -17.33
CA ALA A 88 -2.70 11.15 -17.72
C ALA A 88 -2.59 11.29 -19.24
N LEU A 89 -3.09 10.31 -20.01
CA LEU A 89 -3.12 10.34 -21.47
C LEU A 89 -3.89 11.55 -22.01
N ARG A 90 -5.05 11.88 -21.42
CA ARG A 90 -5.83 13.07 -21.76
C ARG A 90 -5.03 14.35 -21.51
N GLY A 91 -4.32 14.45 -20.39
CA GLY A 91 -3.46 15.59 -20.06
C GLY A 91 -2.30 15.78 -21.03
N GLY A 92 -1.76 14.69 -21.59
CA GLY A 92 -0.73 14.74 -22.64
C GLY A 92 -1.26 14.84 -24.07
N GLY A 93 -2.56 15.06 -24.27
CA GLY A 93 -3.15 15.17 -25.61
C GLY A 93 -3.25 13.86 -26.39
N PHE A 94 -3.01 12.71 -25.76
CA PHE A 94 -3.14 11.42 -26.42
C PHE A 94 -4.61 11.04 -26.62
N ARG A 95 -4.91 10.54 -27.82
CA ARG A 95 -6.19 9.91 -28.11
C ARG A 95 -6.30 8.62 -27.29
N ARG A 96 -7.43 8.42 -26.62
CA ARG A 96 -7.72 7.15 -25.93
C ARG A 96 -8.13 6.10 -26.98
N PRO A 97 -7.83 4.81 -26.74
CA PRO A 97 -8.25 3.74 -27.63
C PRO A 97 -9.78 3.64 -27.71
N SER A 98 -10.28 2.91 -28.70
CA SER A 98 -11.68 2.50 -28.73
C SER A 98 -11.86 1.15 -28.02
N PRO A 99 -13.11 0.72 -27.73
CA PRO A 99 -13.38 -0.62 -27.18
C PRO A 99 -12.78 -1.78 -28.01
N TRP A 100 -12.53 -1.56 -29.31
CA TRP A 100 -11.88 -2.54 -30.18
C TRP A 100 -10.46 -2.89 -29.71
N ALA A 101 -9.68 -1.91 -29.23
CA ALA A 101 -8.31 -2.17 -28.79
C ALA A 101 -8.26 -3.14 -27.60
N ALA A 102 -9.20 -3.01 -26.65
CA ALA A 102 -9.29 -3.94 -25.53
C ALA A 102 -9.65 -5.36 -26.02
N ARG A 103 -10.61 -5.49 -26.94
CA ARG A 103 -10.97 -6.79 -27.53
C ARG A 103 -9.81 -7.41 -28.32
N ALA A 104 -9.07 -6.61 -29.08
CA ALA A 104 -7.88 -7.05 -29.79
C ALA A 104 -6.81 -7.60 -28.82
N TRP A 105 -6.58 -6.93 -27.69
CA TRP A 105 -5.65 -7.42 -26.66
C TRP A 105 -6.11 -8.73 -25.99
N TYR A 106 -7.41 -8.88 -25.70
CA TYR A 106 -7.94 -10.13 -25.13
C TYR A 106 -7.92 -11.29 -26.13
N ALA A 107 -8.02 -10.99 -27.44
CA ALA A 107 -7.88 -11.99 -28.50
C ALA A 107 -6.41 -12.37 -28.74
N ASP A 108 -5.51 -11.39 -28.64
CA ASP A 108 -4.07 -11.56 -28.80
C ASP A 108 -3.31 -10.58 -27.88
N THR A 109 -2.69 -11.13 -26.83
CA THR A 109 -1.92 -10.33 -25.85
C THR A 109 -0.69 -9.64 -26.44
N SER A 110 -0.29 -9.98 -27.68
CA SER A 110 0.74 -9.27 -28.41
C SER A 110 0.24 -7.94 -29.02
N SER A 111 -1.08 -7.76 -29.12
CA SER A 111 -1.72 -6.54 -29.64
C SER A 111 -1.45 -5.33 -28.74
N ARG A 112 -1.04 -4.20 -29.32
CA ARG A 112 -0.67 -3.00 -28.55
C ARG A 112 -1.40 -1.76 -29.06
N PHE A 113 -1.91 -0.98 -28.12
CA PHE A 113 -2.23 0.42 -28.33
C PHE A 113 -1.15 1.26 -27.65
N ASP A 114 -0.13 1.65 -28.42
CA ASP A 114 1.05 2.36 -27.88
C ASP A 114 1.53 3.46 -28.84
N PRO A 115 0.79 4.58 -28.95
CA PRO A 115 1.32 5.77 -29.62
C PRO A 115 2.65 6.20 -28.99
N PRO A 116 3.63 6.70 -29.76
CA PRO A 116 4.93 7.09 -29.21
C PRO A 116 4.80 8.02 -28.00
N GLY A 117 5.40 7.63 -26.87
CA GLY A 117 5.37 8.38 -25.61
C GLY A 117 4.13 8.16 -24.72
N ALA A 118 3.08 7.53 -25.22
CA ALA A 118 1.85 7.28 -24.45
C ALA A 118 2.13 6.38 -23.23
N LEU A 119 2.93 5.33 -23.38
CA LEU A 119 3.30 4.44 -22.29
C LEU A 119 4.07 5.14 -21.17
N VAL A 120 5.01 6.03 -21.51
CA VAL A 120 5.76 6.80 -20.49
C VAL A 120 4.80 7.67 -19.68
N LEU A 121 3.84 8.32 -20.35
CA LEU A 121 2.83 9.12 -19.68
C LEU A 121 1.90 8.26 -18.81
N ALA A 122 1.52 7.08 -19.30
CA ALA A 122 0.70 6.12 -18.58
C ALA A 122 1.35 5.57 -17.30
N ARG A 123 2.69 5.62 -17.19
CA ARG A 123 3.44 5.17 -16.01
C ARG A 123 3.48 6.19 -14.87
N TRP A 124 3.29 7.48 -15.15
CA TRP A 124 3.37 8.55 -14.14
C TRP A 124 2.38 8.40 -12.96
N PRO A 125 1.12 7.96 -13.16
CA PRO A 125 0.26 7.63 -12.03
C PRO A 125 0.92 6.66 -11.05
N SER A 126 1.51 5.56 -11.52
CA SER A 126 2.21 4.61 -10.66
C SER A 126 3.41 5.22 -9.94
N VAL A 127 4.15 6.12 -10.58
CA VAL A 127 5.27 6.85 -9.96
C VAL A 127 4.79 7.70 -8.79
N ILE A 128 3.72 8.48 -9.00
CA ILE A 128 3.12 9.35 -7.98
C ILE A 128 2.58 8.52 -6.81
N PHE A 129 1.85 7.43 -7.09
CA PHE A 129 1.35 6.55 -6.05
C PHE A 129 2.49 5.81 -5.34
N GLY A 130 3.55 5.40 -6.03
CA GLY A 130 4.74 4.82 -5.41
C GLY A 130 5.38 5.77 -4.39
N ALA A 131 5.52 7.04 -4.75
CA ALA A 131 6.00 8.07 -3.83
C ALA A 131 5.05 8.27 -2.64
N LEU A 132 3.74 8.30 -2.89
CA LEU A 132 2.72 8.39 -1.85
C LEU A 132 2.77 7.20 -0.87
N GLY A 133 3.01 5.99 -1.36
CA GLY A 133 3.23 4.81 -0.51
C GLY A 133 4.47 4.94 0.38
N CYS A 134 5.56 5.50 -0.15
CA CYS A 134 6.77 5.79 0.63
C CYS A 134 6.51 6.83 1.73
N LEU A 135 5.75 7.89 1.44
CA LEU A 135 5.31 8.89 2.42
C LEU A 135 4.46 8.26 3.53
N ALA A 136 3.51 7.38 3.16
CA ALA A 136 2.68 6.68 4.13
C ALA A 136 3.51 5.77 5.05
N ILE A 137 4.54 5.10 4.53
CA ILE A 137 5.48 4.30 5.33
C ILE A 137 6.34 5.16 6.25
N PHE A 138 6.82 6.30 5.77
CA PHE A 138 7.50 7.29 6.62
C PHE A 138 6.58 7.74 7.79
N GLY A 139 5.31 8.01 7.49
CA GLY A 139 4.29 8.36 8.48
C GLY A 139 4.04 7.25 9.50
N LEU A 140 3.86 6.01 9.04
CA LEU A 140 3.68 4.84 9.90
C LEU A 140 4.88 4.62 10.84
N GLY A 141 6.09 4.64 10.30
CA GLY A 141 7.33 4.47 11.07
C GLY A 141 7.52 5.59 12.08
N THR A 142 7.16 6.83 11.74
CA THR A 142 7.23 7.98 12.66
C THR A 142 6.19 7.87 13.79
N LEU A 143 4.97 7.44 13.50
CA LEU A 143 3.93 7.27 14.51
C LEU A 143 4.21 6.12 15.48
N ALA A 144 4.83 5.04 14.99
CA ALA A 144 5.09 3.84 15.77
C ALA A 144 6.45 3.85 16.47
N GLY A 145 7.47 4.41 15.82
CA GLY A 145 8.83 4.55 16.29
C GLY A 145 9.21 6.02 16.46
N ASP A 146 10.05 6.48 15.55
CA ASP A 146 10.48 7.86 15.41
C ASP A 146 10.76 8.19 13.93
N ARG A 147 11.17 9.43 13.65
CA ARG A 147 11.49 9.89 12.28
C ARG A 147 12.58 9.06 11.58
N ARG A 148 13.53 8.49 12.33
CA ARG A 148 14.64 7.70 11.78
C ARG A 148 14.13 6.34 11.32
N VAL A 149 13.27 5.72 12.12
CA VAL A 149 12.56 4.48 11.73
C VAL A 149 11.71 4.73 10.49
N GLY A 150 10.96 5.83 10.44
CA GLY A 150 10.18 6.22 9.27
C GLY A 150 11.03 6.42 8.02
N ALA A 151 12.12 7.19 8.13
CA ALA A 151 13.00 7.49 7.00
C ALA A 151 13.71 6.23 6.47
N LEU A 152 14.23 5.39 7.36
CA LEU A 152 14.88 4.15 6.97
C LEU A 152 13.90 3.16 6.35
N ALA A 153 12.69 3.02 6.89
CA ALA A 153 11.66 2.16 6.30
C ALA A 153 11.26 2.65 4.90
N ALA A 154 11.10 3.96 4.71
CA ALA A 154 10.80 4.52 3.39
C ALA A 154 11.95 4.31 2.41
N LEU A 155 13.20 4.51 2.84
CA LEU A 155 14.38 4.24 2.01
C LEU A 155 14.45 2.77 1.58
N LEU A 156 14.21 1.83 2.51
CA LEU A 156 14.17 0.40 2.21
C LEU A 156 13.10 0.04 1.18
N VAL A 157 11.96 0.74 1.17
CA VAL A 157 10.92 0.58 0.14
C VAL A 157 11.34 1.22 -1.19
N ILE A 158 11.96 2.41 -1.17
CA ILE A 158 12.44 3.09 -2.38
C ILE A 158 13.48 2.25 -3.12
N VAL A 159 14.42 1.62 -2.39
CA VAL A 159 15.47 0.78 -2.98
C VAL A 159 15.01 -0.66 -3.25
N ASN A 160 13.82 -1.05 -2.80
CA ASN A 160 13.30 -2.39 -3.04
C ASN A 160 13.05 -2.60 -4.54
N PRO A 161 13.69 -3.60 -5.17
CA PRO A 161 13.60 -3.81 -6.62
C PRO A 161 12.18 -4.12 -7.08
N LEU A 162 11.41 -4.90 -6.31
CA LEU A 162 10.01 -5.21 -6.63
C LEU A 162 9.13 -3.95 -6.58
N TYR A 163 9.25 -3.16 -5.51
CA TYR A 163 8.45 -1.93 -5.36
C TYR A 163 8.79 -0.92 -6.46
N ARG A 164 10.08 -0.74 -6.76
CA ARG A 164 10.56 0.11 -7.85
C ARG A 164 10.03 -0.36 -9.21
N LEU A 165 10.08 -1.66 -9.50
CA LEU A 165 9.58 -2.23 -10.76
C LEU A 165 8.11 -1.86 -10.98
N HIS A 166 7.25 -2.10 -9.99
CA HIS A 166 5.83 -1.82 -10.13
C HIS A 166 5.49 -0.33 -10.06
N ALA A 167 6.31 0.49 -9.40
CA ALA A 167 6.11 1.95 -9.39
C ALA A 167 6.39 2.57 -10.77
N ARG A 168 7.11 1.84 -11.62
CA ARG A 168 7.51 2.26 -12.97
C ARG A 168 6.64 1.70 -14.08
N ARG A 169 5.71 0.79 -13.77
CA ARG A 169 4.80 0.17 -14.74
C ARG A 169 3.40 0.75 -14.63
N ALA A 170 2.72 0.93 -15.76
CA ALA A 170 1.33 1.36 -15.84
C ALA A 170 0.36 0.23 -15.42
N MET A 171 0.39 -0.12 -14.13
CA MET A 171 -0.32 -1.25 -13.54
C MET A 171 -1.08 -0.86 -12.28
N SER A 172 -1.93 -1.76 -11.79
CA SER A 172 -2.72 -1.54 -10.56
C SER A 172 -1.98 -1.78 -9.25
N ASP A 173 -0.87 -2.51 -9.28
CA ASP A 173 -0.21 -3.03 -8.08
C ASP A 173 0.24 -1.95 -7.10
N VAL A 174 1.03 -0.98 -7.57
CA VAL A 174 1.54 0.10 -6.71
C VAL A 174 0.45 1.10 -6.30
N PRO A 175 -0.48 1.52 -7.17
CA PRO A 175 -1.62 2.31 -6.72
C PRO A 175 -2.44 1.64 -5.61
N ALA A 176 -2.72 0.34 -5.73
CA ALA A 176 -3.43 -0.41 -4.69
C ALA A 176 -2.63 -0.43 -3.38
N GLU A 177 -1.34 -0.75 -3.42
CA GLU A 177 -0.48 -0.81 -2.24
C GLU A 177 -0.36 0.57 -1.57
N ALA A 178 -0.13 1.63 -2.33
CA ALA A 178 -0.03 2.99 -1.81
C ALA A 178 -1.30 3.43 -1.07
N LEU A 179 -2.48 3.07 -1.60
CA LEU A 179 -3.76 3.36 -0.97
C LEU A 179 -4.01 2.50 0.28
N ILE A 180 -3.58 1.23 0.29
CA ILE A 180 -3.55 0.39 1.50
C ILE A 180 -2.69 1.06 2.59
N LEU A 181 -1.50 1.55 2.21
CA LEU A 181 -0.56 2.19 3.14
C LEU A 181 -1.09 3.53 3.66
N CYS A 182 -1.71 4.35 2.82
CA CYS A 182 -2.36 5.60 3.23
C CYS A 182 -3.53 5.33 4.18
N SER A 183 -4.34 4.31 3.89
CA SER A 183 -5.41 3.85 4.79
C SER A 183 -4.82 3.45 6.14
N ALA A 184 -3.79 2.58 6.16
CA ALA A 184 -3.13 2.16 7.39
C ALA A 184 -2.52 3.34 8.17
N TRP A 185 -1.89 4.30 7.49
CA TRP A 185 -1.33 5.48 8.15
C TRP A 185 -2.42 6.34 8.80
N GLY A 186 -3.48 6.66 8.07
CA GLY A 186 -4.62 7.42 8.58
C GLY A 186 -5.33 6.70 9.74
N THR A 187 -5.53 5.38 9.63
CA THR A 187 -6.11 4.58 10.71
C THR A 187 -5.22 4.61 11.94
N LEU A 188 -3.90 4.43 11.82
CA LEU A 188 -3.00 4.40 12.97
C LEU A 188 -2.98 5.75 13.69
N TRP A 189 -3.01 6.84 12.92
CA TRP A 189 -3.11 8.19 13.44
C TRP A 189 -4.40 8.41 14.23
N ALA A 190 -5.56 8.10 13.63
CA ALA A 190 -6.87 8.28 14.27
C ALA A 190 -7.01 7.39 15.51
N TRP A 191 -6.57 6.13 15.38
CA TRP A 191 -6.53 5.14 16.44
C TRP A 191 -5.69 5.60 17.64
N ARG A 192 -4.44 6.04 17.40
CA ARG A 192 -3.55 6.56 18.45
C ARG A 192 -4.19 7.73 19.18
N ARG A 193 -4.72 8.72 18.46
CA ARG A 193 -5.36 9.90 19.08
C ARG A 193 -6.57 9.51 19.92
N ARG A 194 -7.40 8.60 19.43
CA ARG A 194 -8.60 8.17 20.16
C ARG A 194 -8.25 7.40 21.42
N LEU A 195 -7.29 6.49 21.35
CA LEU A 195 -6.83 5.74 22.53
C LEU A 195 -6.15 6.63 23.58
N ALA A 196 -5.44 7.67 23.15
CA ALA A 196 -4.88 8.70 24.02
C ALA A 196 -5.93 9.61 24.69
N GLY A 197 -7.23 9.41 24.42
CA GLY A 197 -8.32 10.18 25.03
C GLY A 197 -8.67 11.47 24.31
N ASN A 198 -8.12 11.73 23.12
CA ASN A 198 -8.50 12.91 22.35
C ASN A 198 -9.91 12.72 21.76
N SER A 199 -10.83 13.60 22.14
CA SER A 199 -12.24 13.57 21.75
C SER A 199 -12.59 14.42 20.53
N GLY A 200 -11.61 15.11 19.93
CA GLY A 200 -11.86 16.04 18.82
C GLY A 200 -12.49 15.38 17.59
N PRO A 201 -13.03 16.18 16.65
CA PRO A 201 -13.73 15.68 15.46
C PRO A 201 -12.80 15.04 14.42
N MET A 202 -11.52 15.43 14.40
CA MET A 202 -10.60 15.04 13.32
C MET A 202 -10.39 13.53 13.12
N PRO A 203 -10.27 12.67 14.16
CA PRO A 203 -10.23 11.22 13.97
C PRO A 203 -11.42 10.65 13.18
N TRP A 204 -12.62 11.23 13.33
CA TRP A 204 -13.80 10.78 12.59
C TRP A 204 -13.71 11.15 11.11
N VAL A 205 -13.30 12.39 10.81
CA VAL A 205 -13.05 12.84 9.43
C VAL A 205 -11.96 11.99 8.77
N VAL A 206 -10.86 11.75 9.48
CA VAL A 206 -9.79 10.88 8.98
C VAL A 206 -10.30 9.45 8.77
N SER A 207 -11.19 8.94 9.62
CA SER A 207 -11.79 7.62 9.40
C SER A 207 -12.63 7.53 8.12
N ALA A 208 -13.34 8.59 7.77
CA ALA A 208 -14.06 8.67 6.49
C ALA A 208 -13.08 8.67 5.30
N VAL A 209 -12.01 9.47 5.39
CA VAL A 209 -10.93 9.50 4.36
C VAL A 209 -10.22 8.15 4.24
N VAL A 210 -9.96 7.47 5.36
CA VAL A 210 -9.45 6.08 5.39
C VAL A 210 -10.37 5.15 4.60
N GLY A 211 -11.69 5.27 4.81
CA GLY A 211 -12.68 4.53 4.04
C GLY A 211 -12.57 4.80 2.54
N VAL A 212 -12.47 6.07 2.13
CA VAL A 212 -12.25 6.43 0.72
C VAL A 212 -10.98 5.79 0.15
N CYS A 213 -9.85 5.91 0.86
CA CYS A 213 -8.59 5.28 0.46
C CYS A 213 -8.71 3.76 0.32
N ALA A 214 -9.36 3.08 1.27
CA ALA A 214 -9.56 1.64 1.22
C ALA A 214 -10.46 1.20 0.06
N GLY A 215 -11.54 1.96 -0.21
CA GLY A 215 -12.40 1.73 -1.37
C GLY A 215 -11.67 1.93 -2.70
N LEU A 216 -10.86 3.00 -2.80
CA LEU A 216 -9.98 3.24 -3.95
C LEU A 216 -8.93 2.12 -4.10
N ALA A 217 -8.36 1.60 -3.00
CA ALA A 217 -7.43 0.49 -3.06
C ALA A 217 -8.08 -0.75 -3.69
N ALA A 218 -9.30 -1.09 -3.26
CA ALA A 218 -10.07 -2.20 -3.85
C ALA A 218 -10.44 -1.95 -5.33
N LEU A 219 -10.66 -0.69 -5.72
CA LEU A 219 -10.88 -0.27 -7.11
C LEU A 219 -9.61 -0.24 -7.96
N ALA A 220 -8.43 -0.18 -7.34
CA ALA A 220 -7.16 -0.41 -8.04
C ALA A 220 -6.99 -1.91 -8.27
N LYS A 221 -7.13 -2.72 -7.22
CA LYS A 221 -6.98 -4.17 -7.27
C LYS A 221 -7.77 -4.83 -6.14
N LEU A 222 -8.38 -6.00 -6.38
CA LEU A 222 -9.20 -6.65 -5.32
C LEU A 222 -8.40 -7.02 -4.06
N ASN A 223 -7.08 -7.25 -4.15
CA ASN A 223 -6.23 -7.41 -2.97
C ASN A 223 -6.10 -6.11 -2.14
N GLY A 224 -6.51 -4.96 -2.67
CA GLY A 224 -6.76 -3.72 -1.96
C GLY A 224 -7.70 -3.85 -0.76
N ALA A 225 -8.55 -4.89 -0.73
CA ALA A 225 -9.36 -5.25 0.43
C ALA A 225 -8.51 -5.51 1.71
N LEU A 226 -7.20 -5.77 1.56
CA LEU A 226 -6.25 -5.84 2.67
C LEU A 226 -6.27 -4.58 3.54
N ALA A 227 -6.59 -3.40 2.99
CA ALA A 227 -6.75 -2.17 3.76
C ALA A 227 -7.79 -2.33 4.88
N MET A 228 -8.98 -2.85 4.56
CA MET A 228 -10.03 -3.07 5.55
C MET A 228 -9.73 -4.22 6.51
N ILE A 229 -9.00 -5.24 6.05
CA ILE A 229 -8.51 -6.31 6.93
C ILE A 229 -7.57 -5.74 8.01
N ILE A 230 -6.69 -4.80 7.66
CA ILE A 230 -5.81 -4.13 8.61
C ILE A 230 -6.61 -3.27 9.61
N VAL A 231 -7.59 -2.50 9.14
CA VAL A 231 -8.49 -1.71 10.00
C VAL A 231 -9.22 -2.60 11.00
N LEU A 232 -9.76 -3.73 10.53
CA LEU A 232 -10.42 -4.72 11.37
C LEU A 232 -9.45 -5.34 12.37
N ALA A 233 -8.26 -5.75 11.95
CA ALA A 233 -7.26 -6.36 12.82
C ALA A 233 -6.82 -5.41 13.96
N TRP A 234 -6.68 -4.11 13.70
CA TRP A 234 -6.40 -3.13 14.76
C TRP A 234 -7.61 -2.82 15.65
N THR A 235 -8.82 -2.90 15.10
CA THR A 235 -10.05 -2.83 15.90
C THR A 235 -10.10 -4.01 16.87
N LEU A 236 -9.84 -5.23 16.41
CA LEU A 236 -9.76 -6.43 17.26
C LEU A 236 -8.64 -6.32 18.30
N LEU A 237 -7.46 -5.81 17.91
CA LEU A 237 -6.38 -5.52 18.85
C LEU A 237 -6.87 -4.60 19.98
N THR A 238 -7.65 -3.56 19.66
CA THR A 238 -8.20 -2.62 20.64
C THR A 238 -9.09 -3.29 21.66
N LEU A 239 -9.89 -4.27 21.23
CA LEU A 239 -10.81 -4.98 22.12
C LEU A 239 -10.06 -5.77 23.19
N VAL A 240 -8.90 -6.33 22.83
CA VAL A 240 -8.06 -7.11 23.76
C VAL A 240 -7.07 -6.26 24.57
N LEU A 241 -6.92 -4.95 24.27
CA LEU A 241 -6.06 -4.09 25.07
C LEU A 241 -6.63 -3.90 26.49
N PRO A 242 -5.81 -4.14 27.53
CA PRO A 242 -6.23 -3.91 28.91
C PRO A 242 -6.26 -2.41 29.22
N ARG A 243 -7.01 -2.02 30.27
CA ARG A 243 -7.04 -0.64 30.82
C ARG A 243 -7.51 0.46 29.85
N ILE A 244 -8.04 0.10 28.68
CA ILE A 244 -8.73 1.04 27.79
C ILE A 244 -10.21 1.08 28.17
N ALA A 245 -10.71 2.27 28.52
CA ALA A 245 -12.12 2.48 28.84
C ALA A 245 -13.05 2.01 27.70
N ILE A 246 -14.19 1.42 28.05
CA ILE A 246 -15.14 0.83 27.09
C ILE A 246 -15.59 1.85 26.03
N GLY A 247 -15.84 3.11 26.41
CA GLY A 247 -16.21 4.17 25.46
C GLY A 247 -15.15 4.45 24.39
N ARG A 248 -13.86 4.28 24.72
CA ARG A 248 -12.77 4.42 23.72
C ARG A 248 -12.76 3.22 22.76
N LYS A 249 -13.03 2.00 23.26
CA LYS A 249 -13.16 0.79 22.43
C LYS A 249 -14.35 0.91 21.46
N LEU A 250 -15.52 1.30 21.97
CA LEU A 250 -16.71 1.55 21.16
C LEU A 250 -16.45 2.60 20.07
N ALA A 251 -15.75 3.69 20.40
CA ALA A 251 -15.44 4.71 19.43
C ALA A 251 -14.49 4.22 18.32
N VAL A 252 -13.51 3.38 18.62
CA VAL A 252 -12.65 2.75 17.60
C VAL A 252 -13.48 1.85 16.68
N MET A 253 -14.41 1.06 17.23
CA MET A 253 -15.34 0.26 16.41
C MET A 253 -16.22 1.13 15.52
N ALA A 254 -16.77 2.22 16.04
CA ALA A 254 -17.57 3.16 15.26
C ALA A 254 -16.75 3.82 14.14
N MET A 255 -15.50 4.22 14.41
CA MET A 255 -14.58 4.71 13.38
C MET A 255 -14.33 3.65 12.30
N ALA A 256 -14.07 2.39 12.69
CA ALA A 256 -13.90 1.29 11.75
C ALA A 256 -15.16 1.05 10.90
N ALA A 257 -16.35 1.18 11.48
CA ALA A 257 -17.62 1.09 10.76
C ALA A 257 -17.79 2.25 9.74
N ILE A 258 -17.41 3.48 10.11
CA ILE A 258 -17.38 4.63 9.19
C ILE A 258 -16.41 4.37 8.04
N ALA A 259 -15.20 3.89 8.33
CA ALA A 259 -14.22 3.56 7.30
C ALA A 259 -14.75 2.44 6.37
N GLY A 260 -15.34 1.38 6.93
CA GLY A 260 -15.95 0.30 6.14
C GLY A 260 -17.09 0.77 5.26
N THR A 261 -17.96 1.63 5.79
CA THR A 261 -19.07 2.23 5.03
C THR A 261 -18.53 3.14 3.92
N GLY A 262 -17.57 4.01 4.22
CA GLY A 262 -16.92 4.88 3.23
C GLY A 262 -16.22 4.07 2.13
N SER A 263 -15.57 2.97 2.49
CA SER A 263 -14.94 2.04 1.55
C SER A 263 -15.97 1.39 0.62
N LEU A 264 -17.08 0.90 1.15
CA LEU A 264 -18.15 0.30 0.36
C LEU A 264 -18.79 1.33 -0.60
N ILE A 265 -19.12 2.51 -0.09
CA ILE A 265 -19.69 3.60 -0.89
C ILE A 265 -18.74 3.98 -2.02
N THR A 266 -17.46 4.19 -1.73
CA THR A 266 -16.45 4.55 -2.72
C THR A 266 -16.30 3.46 -3.79
N PHE A 267 -16.21 2.19 -3.38
CA PHE A 267 -16.11 1.06 -4.29
C PHE A 267 -17.34 0.94 -5.21
N VAL A 268 -18.55 1.17 -4.69
CA VAL A 268 -19.78 1.13 -5.50
C VAL A 268 -19.90 2.33 -6.42
N ALA A 269 -19.69 3.54 -5.90
CA ALA A 269 -19.92 4.79 -6.62
C ALA A 269 -18.97 4.96 -7.81
N LEU A 270 -17.71 4.53 -7.66
CA LEU A 270 -16.68 4.69 -8.70
C LEU A 270 -16.51 3.44 -9.58
N ASN A 271 -17.38 2.44 -9.43
CA ASN A 271 -17.39 1.24 -10.26
C ASN A 271 -18.72 1.10 -11.01
N PRO A 272 -18.88 1.74 -12.18
CA PRO A 272 -20.13 1.68 -12.93
C PRO A 272 -20.52 0.27 -13.37
N PHE A 273 -19.60 -0.71 -13.44
CA PHE A 273 -19.99 -2.11 -13.64
C PHE A 273 -20.99 -2.58 -12.56
N LEU A 274 -20.94 -2.06 -11.34
CA LEU A 274 -21.87 -2.44 -10.28
C LEU A 274 -23.27 -1.81 -10.43
N THR A 275 -23.37 -0.67 -11.11
CA THR A 275 -24.59 0.16 -11.12
C THR A 275 -25.19 0.41 -12.51
N ALA A 276 -24.47 0.11 -13.59
CA ALA A 276 -24.92 0.34 -14.96
C ALA A 276 -26.18 -0.47 -15.31
N ARG A 277 -27.20 0.24 -15.82
CA ARG A 277 -28.50 -0.21 -16.32
C ARG A 277 -28.78 0.43 -17.69
N PRO A 278 -28.10 -0.02 -18.76
CA PRO A 278 -28.34 0.54 -20.08
C PRO A 278 -29.78 0.37 -20.52
N ARG A 279 -30.35 1.41 -21.16
CA ARG A 279 -31.74 1.39 -21.66
C ARG A 279 -31.89 0.79 -23.06
N ARG A 280 -30.80 0.78 -23.84
CA ARG A 280 -30.82 0.23 -25.20
C ARG A 280 -30.90 -1.31 -25.19
N PRO A 281 -31.44 -1.94 -26.24
CA PRO A 281 -31.39 -3.39 -26.37
C PRO A 281 -29.96 -3.93 -26.16
N LEU A 282 -29.85 -4.99 -25.38
CA LEU A 282 -28.59 -5.65 -25.04
C LEU A 282 -28.61 -7.08 -25.56
N ASP A 283 -27.44 -7.59 -25.95
CA ASP A 283 -27.28 -9.00 -26.22
C ASP A 283 -27.67 -9.84 -24.99
N PRO A 284 -28.22 -11.05 -25.15
CA PRO A 284 -28.76 -11.82 -24.04
C PRO A 284 -27.81 -11.99 -22.84
N PRO A 285 -26.49 -12.25 -23.01
CA PRO A 285 -25.56 -12.34 -21.88
C PRO A 285 -25.43 -11.03 -21.10
N LEU A 286 -25.33 -9.89 -21.79
CA LEU A 286 -25.24 -8.58 -21.16
C LEU A 286 -26.56 -8.19 -20.49
N ALA A 287 -27.70 -8.56 -21.08
CA ALA A 287 -29.02 -8.36 -20.49
C ALA A 287 -29.17 -9.12 -19.15
N MET A 288 -28.58 -10.31 -19.02
CA MET A 288 -28.57 -11.04 -17.74
C MET A 288 -27.77 -10.28 -16.67
N ILE A 289 -26.55 -9.83 -17.00
CA ILE A 289 -25.72 -9.01 -16.08
C ILE A 289 -26.44 -7.69 -15.75
N ALA A 290 -27.10 -7.07 -16.74
CA ALA A 290 -27.91 -5.86 -16.61
C ALA A 290 -29.05 -6.00 -15.59
N LYS A 291 -29.55 -7.22 -15.34
CA LYS A 291 -30.63 -7.50 -14.36
C LYS A 291 -30.11 -7.88 -12.96
N MET A 292 -28.81 -8.15 -12.80
CA MET A 292 -28.25 -8.53 -11.49
C MET A 292 -28.26 -7.37 -10.48
N SER A 293 -28.53 -7.66 -9.21
CA SER A 293 -28.33 -6.67 -8.13
C SER A 293 -26.85 -6.33 -7.92
N VAL A 294 -26.56 -5.20 -7.26
CA VAL A 294 -25.18 -4.79 -6.90
C VAL A 294 -24.43 -5.92 -6.18
N ALA A 295 -25.07 -6.57 -5.20
CA ALA A 295 -24.48 -7.67 -4.45
C ALA A 295 -24.14 -8.89 -5.34
N ARG A 296 -25.01 -9.23 -6.30
CA ARG A 296 -24.74 -10.31 -7.27
C ARG A 296 -23.58 -9.94 -8.19
N ARG A 297 -23.47 -8.69 -8.63
CA ARG A 297 -22.31 -8.23 -9.44
C ARG A 297 -21.01 -8.21 -8.66
N MET A 298 -21.03 -7.84 -7.38
CA MET A 298 -19.86 -7.97 -6.50
C MET A 298 -19.42 -9.43 -6.36
N ARG A 299 -20.38 -10.34 -6.15
CA ARG A 299 -20.09 -11.78 -6.10
C ARG A 299 -19.50 -12.27 -7.42
N LEU A 300 -20.05 -11.84 -8.55
CA LEU A 300 -19.51 -12.14 -9.88
C LEU A 300 -18.05 -11.68 -10.04
N LEU A 301 -17.66 -10.49 -9.56
CA LEU A 301 -16.26 -10.06 -9.56
C LEU A 301 -15.35 -11.01 -8.79
N VAL A 302 -15.77 -11.43 -7.59
CA VAL A 302 -14.98 -12.34 -6.74
C VAL A 302 -14.87 -13.71 -7.41
N GLU A 303 -15.99 -14.27 -7.87
CA GLU A 303 -16.04 -15.57 -8.54
C GLU A 303 -15.20 -15.58 -9.83
N HIS A 304 -15.31 -14.51 -10.64
CA HIS A 304 -14.49 -14.31 -11.84
C HIS A 304 -13.00 -14.32 -11.51
N ARG A 305 -12.55 -13.57 -10.51
CA ARG A 305 -11.12 -13.50 -10.16
C ARG A 305 -10.60 -14.80 -9.55
N MET A 306 -11.43 -15.53 -8.82
CA MET A 306 -11.11 -16.89 -8.37
C MET A 306 -11.02 -17.87 -9.55
N ALA A 307 -11.89 -17.76 -10.55
CA ALA A 307 -11.85 -18.57 -11.76
C ALA A 307 -10.62 -18.28 -12.61
N VAL A 308 -10.29 -17.01 -12.86
CA VAL A 308 -9.07 -16.59 -13.56
C VAL A 308 -7.83 -17.11 -12.84
N SER A 309 -7.76 -16.98 -11.52
CA SER A 309 -6.66 -17.51 -10.70
C SER A 309 -6.50 -19.04 -10.86
N ARG A 310 -7.62 -19.80 -10.88
CA ARG A 310 -7.58 -21.24 -11.16
C ARG A 310 -7.11 -21.54 -12.59
N GLY A 311 -7.61 -20.82 -13.59
CA GLY A 311 -7.20 -20.97 -14.98
C GLY A 311 -5.72 -20.68 -15.19
N GLN A 312 -5.18 -19.63 -14.56
CA GLN A 312 -3.76 -19.32 -14.63
C GLN A 312 -2.87 -20.42 -14.03
N LYS A 313 -3.31 -21.12 -12.97
CA LYS A 313 -2.57 -22.28 -12.46
C LYS A 313 -2.49 -23.44 -13.46
N VAL A 314 -3.49 -23.57 -14.34
CA VAL A 314 -3.49 -24.58 -15.41
C VAL A 314 -2.59 -24.13 -16.56
N LEU A 315 -2.64 -22.84 -16.93
CA LEU A 315 -1.83 -22.26 -18.00
C LEU A 315 -0.34 -22.18 -17.64
N PHE A 316 -0.02 -21.95 -16.37
CA PHE A 316 1.35 -21.81 -15.87
C PHE A 316 1.66 -22.86 -14.80
N PRO A 317 1.72 -24.16 -15.17
CA PRO A 317 1.89 -25.24 -14.21
C PRO A 317 3.22 -25.15 -13.45
N ASN A 318 4.25 -24.55 -14.07
CA ASN A 318 5.56 -24.33 -13.46
C ASN A 318 5.54 -23.22 -12.39
N ASP A 319 4.60 -22.28 -12.43
CA ASP A 319 4.47 -21.22 -11.42
C ASP A 319 3.41 -21.54 -10.36
N ALA A 320 2.55 -22.52 -10.64
CA ALA A 320 1.41 -22.86 -9.79
C ALA A 320 1.83 -23.32 -8.39
N LEU A 321 1.24 -22.68 -7.38
CA LEU A 321 1.39 -23.07 -5.97
C LEU A 321 0.12 -23.77 -5.51
N LYS A 322 0.24 -25.07 -5.27
CA LYS A 322 -0.87 -25.99 -5.01
C LYS A 322 -1.08 -26.18 -3.51
N THR A 323 0.00 -26.23 -2.74
CA THR A 323 -0.07 -26.53 -1.29
C THR A 323 0.26 -25.33 -0.41
N PRO A 324 -0.25 -25.26 0.84
CA PRO A 324 0.15 -24.23 1.80
C PRO A 324 1.66 -24.18 2.05
N LEU A 325 2.32 -25.34 2.09
CA LEU A 325 3.76 -25.44 2.29
C LEU A 325 4.55 -24.84 1.12
N GLU A 326 4.13 -25.08 -0.13
CA GLU A 326 4.74 -24.45 -1.31
C GLU A 326 4.61 -22.93 -1.26
N LYS A 327 3.42 -22.41 -0.91
CA LYS A 327 3.21 -20.96 -0.76
C LYS A 327 4.12 -20.37 0.30
N LEU A 328 4.26 -21.04 1.45
CA LEU A 328 5.15 -20.60 2.51
C LEU A 328 6.62 -20.64 2.06
N LYS A 329 7.07 -21.72 1.39
CA LYS A 329 8.44 -21.81 0.86
C LYS A 329 8.75 -20.68 -0.11
N VAL A 330 7.86 -20.43 -1.07
CA VAL A 330 8.03 -19.36 -2.06
C VAL A 330 8.04 -17.98 -1.39
N LEU A 331 7.13 -17.74 -0.44
CA LEU A 331 7.11 -16.52 0.34
C LEU A 331 8.43 -16.28 1.07
N VAL A 332 8.94 -17.30 1.76
CA VAL A 332 10.18 -17.22 2.54
C VAL A 332 11.38 -17.01 1.61
N VAL A 333 11.51 -17.81 0.56
CA VAL A 333 12.71 -17.77 -0.30
C VAL A 333 12.66 -16.60 -1.29
N GLN A 334 11.62 -16.52 -2.11
CA GLN A 334 11.54 -15.49 -3.16
C GLN A 334 11.01 -14.16 -2.62
N GLY A 335 9.97 -14.22 -1.78
CA GLY A 335 9.35 -13.02 -1.21
C GLY A 335 10.31 -12.19 -0.36
N PHE A 336 11.14 -12.83 0.48
CA PHE A 336 12.17 -12.14 1.24
C PHE A 336 13.54 -12.09 0.56
N GLY A 337 13.84 -12.99 -0.37
CA GLY A 337 15.08 -12.98 -1.15
C GLY A 337 15.00 -12.04 -2.33
N ARG A 338 14.66 -12.61 -3.49
CA ARG A 338 14.61 -11.92 -4.78
C ARG A 338 13.78 -10.65 -4.79
N PHE A 339 12.68 -10.62 -4.04
CA PHE A 339 11.77 -9.48 -3.99
C PHE A 339 11.99 -8.59 -2.76
N GLY A 340 12.98 -8.90 -1.92
CA GLY A 340 13.43 -8.05 -0.82
C GLY A 340 14.39 -6.95 -1.27
N PRO A 341 14.77 -6.00 -0.40
CA PRO A 341 15.69 -4.90 -0.72
C PRO A 341 17.10 -5.33 -1.18
N PHE A 342 17.50 -6.57 -0.89
CA PHE A 342 18.78 -7.15 -1.31
C PHE A 342 18.65 -8.06 -2.54
N GLY A 343 17.45 -8.18 -3.12
CA GLY A 343 17.25 -8.95 -4.35
C GLY A 343 17.89 -8.27 -5.58
N PRO A 344 18.02 -9.00 -6.70
CA PRO A 344 18.55 -8.44 -7.93
C PRO A 344 17.59 -7.40 -8.53
N ARG A 345 18.13 -6.44 -9.29
CA ARG A 345 17.31 -5.43 -9.99
C ARG A 345 16.42 -6.05 -11.08
N HIS A 346 16.90 -7.11 -11.71
CA HIS A 346 16.17 -7.88 -12.70
C HIS A 346 16.10 -9.33 -12.21
N SER A 347 14.93 -9.93 -12.30
CA SER A 347 14.72 -11.31 -11.91
C SER A 347 14.03 -12.08 -13.02
N ASP A 348 14.45 -13.33 -13.21
CA ASP A 348 13.80 -14.27 -14.10
C ASP A 348 12.75 -15.05 -13.31
N SER A 349 11.48 -14.66 -13.46
CA SER A 349 10.35 -15.30 -12.77
C SER A 349 10.14 -16.76 -13.16
N THR A 350 10.70 -17.22 -14.28
CA THR A 350 10.56 -18.62 -14.73
C THR A 350 11.42 -19.58 -13.91
N ARG A 351 12.44 -19.07 -13.21
CA ARG A 351 13.35 -19.87 -12.38
C ARG A 351 12.94 -19.81 -10.91
N ARG A 352 12.56 -20.95 -10.33
CA ARG A 352 12.25 -21.08 -8.90
C ARG A 352 13.46 -21.53 -8.09
N TYR A 353 13.60 -20.99 -6.88
CA TYR A 353 14.67 -21.34 -5.93
C TYR A 353 16.08 -21.18 -6.52
N ASP A 354 16.29 -20.07 -7.22
CA ASP A 354 17.58 -19.75 -7.84
C ASP A 354 18.43 -19.03 -6.79
N ALA A 355 19.47 -19.70 -6.30
CA ALA A 355 20.34 -19.15 -5.26
C ALA A 355 20.94 -17.78 -5.65
N ALA A 356 21.21 -17.54 -6.93
CA ALA A 356 21.76 -16.27 -7.40
C ALA A 356 20.73 -15.13 -7.36
N GLN A 357 19.44 -15.45 -7.44
CA GLN A 357 18.35 -14.47 -7.33
C GLN A 357 17.83 -14.35 -5.90
N ASP A 358 17.88 -15.44 -5.13
CA ASP A 358 17.21 -15.57 -3.83
C ASP A 358 18.19 -15.38 -2.64
N TRP A 359 19.46 -15.06 -2.90
CA TRP A 359 20.52 -14.88 -1.88
C TRP A 359 20.21 -13.83 -0.81
N GLY A 360 19.35 -12.85 -1.12
CA GLY A 360 18.95 -11.82 -0.16
C GLY A 360 18.12 -12.37 1.01
N ALA A 361 17.58 -13.59 0.89
CA ALA A 361 16.59 -14.11 1.84
C ALA A 361 17.15 -14.27 3.26
N PRO A 362 18.31 -14.92 3.49
CA PRO A 362 18.85 -15.11 4.84
C PRO A 362 19.12 -13.78 5.55
N VAL A 363 19.66 -12.80 4.82
CA VAL A 363 19.96 -11.47 5.38
C VAL A 363 18.66 -10.72 5.70
N TRP A 364 17.73 -10.66 4.74
CA TRP A 364 16.51 -9.90 4.92
C TRP A 364 15.59 -10.50 5.97
N ILE A 365 15.41 -11.82 5.98
CA ILE A 365 14.65 -12.53 7.01
C ILE A 365 15.24 -12.27 8.39
N ALA A 366 16.57 -12.36 8.55
CA ALA A 366 17.21 -12.09 9.84
C ALA A 366 16.93 -10.66 10.33
N CYS A 367 17.03 -9.66 9.44
CA CYS A 367 16.70 -8.27 9.78
C CYS A 367 15.22 -8.11 10.20
N VAL A 368 14.29 -8.73 9.47
CA VAL A 368 12.85 -8.64 9.75
C VAL A 368 12.50 -9.34 11.07
N ILE A 369 13.04 -10.56 11.28
CA ILE A 369 12.83 -11.33 12.51
C ILE A 369 13.42 -10.59 13.71
N ALA A 370 14.60 -9.99 13.59
CA ALA A 370 15.20 -9.16 14.66
C ALA A 370 14.31 -7.96 15.03
N GLY A 371 13.53 -7.44 14.08
CA GLY A 371 12.50 -6.43 14.30
C GLY A 371 11.38 -6.87 15.26
N VAL A 372 10.98 -8.13 15.23
CA VAL A 372 9.79 -8.61 15.97
C VAL A 372 9.95 -8.46 17.49
N PRO A 373 11.03 -8.94 18.15
CA PRO A 373 11.24 -8.73 19.57
C PRO A 373 11.31 -7.25 19.96
N TRP A 374 11.92 -6.41 19.11
CA TRP A 374 12.02 -4.97 19.37
C TRP A 374 10.65 -4.29 19.38
N TRP A 375 9.82 -4.52 18.35
CA TRP A 375 8.47 -3.98 18.27
C TRP A 375 7.56 -4.52 19.39
N LEU A 376 7.71 -5.80 19.76
CA LEU A 376 7.00 -6.37 20.91
C LEU A 376 7.38 -5.66 22.22
N SER A 377 8.68 -5.52 22.49
CA SER A 377 9.21 -4.83 23.68
C SER A 377 8.80 -3.37 23.72
N ARG A 378 8.84 -2.67 22.58
CA ARG A 378 8.39 -1.29 22.48
C ARG A 378 6.91 -1.16 22.78
N GLY A 379 6.05 -2.01 22.22
CA GLY A 379 4.62 -1.96 22.51
C GLY A 379 4.29 -2.29 23.96
N LYS A 380 5.03 -3.22 24.59
CA LYS A 380 4.93 -3.46 26.05
C LYS A 380 5.26 -2.18 26.85
N ARG A 381 6.33 -1.47 26.48
CA ARG A 381 6.70 -0.20 27.12
C ARG A 381 5.63 0.88 26.91
N GLN A 382 5.04 0.97 25.72
CA GLN A 382 3.92 1.90 25.45
C GLN A 382 2.71 1.59 26.35
N VAL A 383 2.29 0.33 26.45
CA VAL A 383 1.19 -0.04 27.36
C VAL A 383 1.54 0.28 28.81
N ALA A 384 2.78 0.01 29.23
CA ALA A 384 3.24 0.29 30.59
C ALA A 384 3.25 1.81 30.91
N SER A 385 3.57 2.66 29.93
CA SER A 385 3.52 4.13 30.07
C SER A 385 2.13 4.73 29.86
N GLY A 386 1.09 3.92 29.62
CA GLY A 386 -0.26 4.40 29.32
C GLY A 386 -0.41 4.98 27.91
N GLU A 387 0.58 4.79 27.03
CA GLU A 387 0.53 5.18 25.63
C GLU A 387 -0.20 4.14 24.77
N PRO A 388 -0.86 4.56 23.67
CA PRO A 388 -1.39 3.62 22.68
C PRO A 388 -0.27 2.74 22.09
N PRO A 389 -0.40 1.41 22.05
CA PRO A 389 0.67 0.50 21.62
C PRO A 389 0.78 0.42 20.09
N THR A 390 1.14 1.54 19.45
CA THR A 390 1.31 1.65 18.00
C THR A 390 2.35 0.67 17.44
N ALA A 391 3.33 0.27 18.25
CA ALA A 391 4.29 -0.77 17.92
C ALA A 391 3.65 -2.15 17.66
N TRP A 392 2.67 -2.54 18.47
CA TRP A 392 1.92 -3.79 18.26
C TRP A 392 1.01 -3.69 17.03
N ALA A 393 0.48 -2.51 16.73
CA ALA A 393 -0.28 -2.29 15.50
C ALA A 393 0.58 -2.56 14.24
N ILE A 394 1.85 -2.14 14.22
CA ILE A 394 2.78 -2.46 13.11
C ILE A 394 2.99 -3.97 12.96
N LEU A 395 3.16 -4.70 14.06
CA LEU A 395 3.27 -6.16 14.04
C LEU A 395 2.00 -6.81 13.47
N VAL A 396 0.82 -6.46 14.00
CA VAL A 396 -0.47 -6.99 13.54
C VAL A 396 -0.68 -6.72 12.05
N LYS A 397 -0.37 -5.51 11.57
CA LYS A 397 -0.45 -5.15 10.14
C LYS A 397 0.49 -6.01 9.28
N SER A 398 1.72 -6.21 9.75
CA SER A 398 2.72 -7.00 9.03
C SER A 398 2.33 -8.48 8.95
N PHE A 399 1.85 -9.06 10.06
CA PHE A 399 1.35 -10.43 10.09
C PHE A 399 0.07 -10.60 9.28
N ALA A 400 -0.86 -9.64 9.30
CA ALA A 400 -2.06 -9.67 8.48
C ALA A 400 -1.72 -9.69 6.98
N ALA A 401 -0.79 -8.82 6.54
CA ALA A 401 -0.31 -8.81 5.16
C ALA A 401 0.36 -10.13 4.79
N LEU A 402 1.25 -10.65 5.65
CA LEU A 402 1.92 -11.94 5.45
C LEU A 402 0.91 -13.09 5.32
N ALA A 403 -0.07 -13.16 6.22
CA ALA A 403 -1.09 -14.20 6.23
C ALA A 403 -1.98 -14.13 4.98
N VAL A 404 -2.44 -12.94 4.60
CA VAL A 404 -3.27 -12.73 3.39
C VAL A 404 -2.48 -13.09 2.14
N VAL A 405 -1.26 -12.59 1.98
CA VAL A 405 -0.42 -12.94 0.82
C VAL A 405 -0.19 -14.45 0.77
N THR A 406 0.21 -15.09 1.87
CA THR A 406 0.43 -16.54 1.91
C THR A 406 -0.83 -17.34 1.58
N ALA A 407 -1.99 -16.96 2.12
CA ALA A 407 -3.24 -17.67 1.90
C ALA A 407 -3.68 -17.59 0.43
N TYR A 408 -3.55 -16.41 -0.18
CA TYR A 408 -4.08 -16.12 -1.51
C TYR A 408 -3.07 -16.20 -2.65
N LEU A 409 -1.79 -16.48 -2.38
CA LEU A 409 -0.74 -16.63 -3.41
C LEU A 409 -1.09 -17.78 -4.37
N PRO A 410 -1.44 -17.51 -5.64
CA PRO A 410 -1.82 -18.57 -6.56
C PRO A 410 -0.62 -19.09 -7.36
N LEU A 411 0.32 -18.19 -7.67
CA LEU A 411 1.46 -18.38 -8.55
C LEU A 411 2.68 -17.72 -7.89
N ALA A 412 3.88 -18.18 -8.23
CA ALA A 412 5.16 -17.59 -7.81
C ALA A 412 5.51 -16.29 -8.55
N TRP A 413 4.53 -15.43 -8.82
CA TRP A 413 4.74 -14.16 -9.51
C TRP A 413 5.09 -13.04 -8.53
N ASP A 414 6.04 -12.21 -8.96
CA ASP A 414 6.63 -11.08 -8.24
C ASP A 414 5.59 -10.16 -7.55
N ARG A 415 4.58 -9.73 -8.29
CA ARG A 415 3.56 -8.76 -7.85
C ARG A 415 2.77 -9.18 -6.62
N TYR A 416 2.68 -10.47 -6.32
CA TYR A 416 1.95 -10.95 -5.15
C TYR A 416 2.71 -10.69 -3.83
N PHE A 417 4.03 -10.47 -3.89
CA PHE A 417 4.87 -10.19 -2.72
C PHE A 417 4.95 -8.71 -2.37
N LEU A 418 4.32 -7.82 -3.15
CA LEU A 418 4.43 -6.38 -2.95
C LEU A 418 3.96 -5.95 -1.56
N SER A 419 2.83 -6.49 -1.09
CA SER A 419 2.20 -6.08 0.18
C SER A 419 2.93 -6.53 1.45
N ILE A 420 3.88 -7.48 1.35
CA ILE A 420 4.69 -7.87 2.51
C ILE A 420 5.90 -6.94 2.72
N GLN A 421 6.39 -6.30 1.66
CA GLN A 421 7.63 -5.50 1.74
C GLN A 421 7.53 -4.31 2.70
N PRO A 422 6.44 -3.52 2.73
CA PRO A 422 6.41 -2.35 3.60
C PRO A 422 6.31 -2.70 5.09
N GLY A 423 5.66 -3.82 5.43
CA GLY A 423 5.65 -4.35 6.80
C GLY A 423 7.05 -4.81 7.22
N SER A 424 7.70 -5.62 6.38
CA SER A 424 9.09 -6.06 6.56
C SER A 424 10.06 -4.89 6.72
N ALA A 425 9.92 -3.84 5.91
CA ALA A 425 10.74 -2.62 5.99
C ALA A 425 10.61 -1.91 7.34
N LEU A 426 9.40 -1.78 7.89
CA LEU A 426 9.17 -1.21 9.22
C LEU A 426 9.77 -2.08 10.33
N LEU A 427 9.65 -3.41 10.22
CA LEU A 427 10.23 -4.36 11.17
C LEU A 427 11.76 -4.24 11.21
N ALA A 428 12.41 -4.35 10.05
CA ALA A 428 13.85 -4.21 9.93
C ALA A 428 14.35 -2.83 10.38
N ALA A 429 13.72 -1.75 9.93
CA ALA A 429 14.14 -0.38 10.28
C ALA A 429 14.10 -0.12 11.79
N GLY A 430 13.08 -0.65 12.48
CA GLY A 430 12.97 -0.54 13.94
C GLY A 430 14.15 -1.19 14.67
N ALA A 431 14.51 -2.42 14.30
CA ALA A 431 15.67 -3.11 14.87
C ALA A 431 16.99 -2.39 14.54
N THR A 432 17.18 -1.96 13.29
CA THR A 432 18.42 -1.30 12.87
C THR A 432 18.65 0.01 13.63
N VAL A 433 17.63 0.86 13.74
CA VAL A 433 17.75 2.13 14.50
C VAL A 433 18.03 1.86 15.97
N ALA A 434 17.39 0.85 16.56
CA ALA A 434 17.61 0.49 17.96
C ALA A 434 19.02 -0.06 18.22
N ALA A 435 19.55 -0.88 17.31
CA ALA A 435 20.91 -1.39 17.40
C ALA A 435 21.92 -0.24 17.31
N ALA A 436 21.72 0.70 16.38
CA ALA A 436 22.56 1.89 16.25
C ALA A 436 22.55 2.75 17.53
N ASP A 437 21.39 2.98 18.14
CA ASP A 437 21.26 3.73 19.39
C ASP A 437 21.97 3.04 20.57
N SER A 438 21.96 1.71 20.60
CA SER A 438 22.68 0.94 21.63
C SER A 438 24.19 1.05 21.44
N LEU A 439 24.69 0.97 20.20
CA LEU A 439 26.12 1.11 19.88
C LEU A 439 26.65 2.53 20.20
N ILE A 440 25.87 3.57 19.92
CA ILE A 440 26.25 4.96 20.22
C ILE A 440 26.33 5.18 21.74
N ARG A 441 25.40 4.60 22.52
CA ARG A 441 25.38 4.72 23.99
C ARG A 441 26.45 3.88 24.68
N ALA A 442 26.88 2.77 24.09
CA ALA A 442 27.93 1.92 24.63
C ALA A 442 29.32 2.55 24.54
N ARG A 443 29.51 3.60 23.73
CA ARG A 443 30.79 4.32 23.69
C ARG A 443 31.02 4.96 25.06
N PRO A 444 32.13 4.63 25.76
CA PRO A 444 32.42 5.24 27.05
C PRO A 444 32.42 6.75 26.84
N ARG A 445 31.59 7.46 27.62
CA ARG A 445 31.69 8.92 27.70
C ARG A 445 33.13 9.18 28.08
N ARG A 446 33.95 9.69 27.15
CA ARG A 446 35.27 10.21 27.49
C ARG A 446 35.00 11.11 28.69
N GLY A 447 35.57 10.75 29.84
CA GLY A 447 35.41 11.52 31.05
C GLY A 447 35.69 12.99 30.74
N PRO A 448 35.09 13.94 31.46
CA PRO A 448 35.39 15.35 31.26
C PRO A 448 36.91 15.49 31.14
N ILE A 449 37.36 16.03 30.00
CA ILE A 449 38.78 16.36 29.84
C ILE A 449 39.10 17.18 31.09
N PRO A 450 40.07 16.77 31.93
CA PRO A 450 40.42 17.53 33.10
C PRO A 450 40.67 18.95 32.62
N THR A 451 39.79 19.87 32.99
CA THR A 451 39.99 21.29 32.70
C THR A 451 41.24 21.65 33.46
N ALA A 452 42.34 21.83 32.72
CA ALA A 452 43.58 22.38 33.25
C ALA A 452 43.20 23.59 34.10
N GLY A 453 43.64 23.56 35.37
CA GLY A 453 43.07 24.34 36.48
C GLY A 453 42.59 25.72 36.08
N ALA A 454 41.29 25.96 36.26
CA ALA A 454 40.81 27.33 36.36
C ALA A 454 41.62 28.00 37.47
N PRO A 455 42.30 29.14 37.20
CA PRO A 455 43.08 29.83 38.22
C PRO A 455 42.15 30.20 39.39
N PRO A 456 42.64 30.09 40.64
CA PRO A 456 41.84 30.40 41.81
C PRO A 456 41.33 31.84 41.72
N CYS A 457 40.02 32.03 41.83
CA CYS A 457 39.45 33.36 42.07
C CYS A 457 40.03 33.88 43.39
N LYS A 458 40.82 34.95 43.30
CA LYS A 458 41.24 35.75 44.46
C LYS A 458 40.02 36.56 44.92
N CYS A 459 39.52 36.28 46.11
CA CYS A 459 38.63 37.17 46.86
C CYS A 459 39.47 38.06 47.78
#